data_AF-A0A1F8GJ14-F1
#
_entry.id   AF-A0A1F8GJ14-F1
#
_cell.length_a   1.000
_cell.length_b   1.000
_cell.length_c   1.000
_cell.angle_alpha   90.00
_cell.angle_beta   90.00
_cell.angle_gamma   90.00
#
_symmetry.space_group_name_H-M   'P 1'
#
loop_
_entity.id
_entity.type
_entity.pdbx_description
1 polymer ?
#
loop_
_entity_poly.entity_id
_entity_poly.type
_entity_poly.pdbx_seq_one_letter_code
_entity_poly.pdbx_strand_id
1 'polypeptide(L)'
;MAKKLADRLAGSKLTSWLTTNDEDESPARVEAVEPEPAVPSRASVVRPTTLSLGGMSPAPVAMPSFTPTMTTTEIDPEMRAKLQAVADGADQKSFTQFMALLQNMRSQFGHDESSCYKAALAAGRAFNLSPTEVRRGLDVILRDLDQADKRFRDAVPQQIASRVGARQQRINQLRQTASSKLEEAARLKEAASRLEAEISELARTEQAETSAMAQDEKSVRDAAAKFTAAMEAVKAPYIAEKQKLDSYGQGL
;
A
#
# COMPACT_ATOMS: atom_id res chain seq x y z
N MET A 1 -0.44 24.48 41.76
CA MET A 1 -0.84 23.80 40.50
C MET A 1 0.09 24.06 39.31
N ALA A 2 1.03 25.02 39.35
CA ALA A 2 1.95 25.30 38.24
C ALA A 2 2.99 24.20 37.93
N LYS A 3 3.37 23.39 38.93
CA LYS A 3 4.39 22.34 38.79
C LYS A 3 3.95 21.16 37.90
N LYS A 4 2.65 20.85 37.85
CA LYS A 4 2.07 19.79 37.01
C LYS A 4 1.94 20.16 35.53
N LEU A 5 1.92 21.46 35.19
CA LEU A 5 1.92 21.92 33.80
C LEU A 5 3.35 21.93 33.22
N ALA A 6 4.35 22.30 34.01
CA ALA A 6 5.76 22.26 33.59
C ALA A 6 6.22 20.83 33.24
N ASP A 7 5.81 19.82 34.01
CA ASP A 7 6.14 18.41 33.71
C ASP A 7 5.43 17.87 32.45
N ARG A 8 4.21 18.32 32.14
CA ARG A 8 3.53 17.95 30.89
C ARG A 8 4.14 18.63 29.66
N LEU A 9 4.63 19.85 29.80
CA LEU A 9 5.32 20.58 28.73
C LEU A 9 6.75 20.08 28.51
N ALA A 10 7.45 19.66 29.57
CA ALA A 10 8.78 19.05 29.47
C ALA A 10 8.73 17.62 28.91
N GLY A 11 7.73 16.83 29.29
CA GLY A 11 7.50 15.48 28.75
C GLY A 11 7.13 15.47 27.27
N SER A 12 6.36 16.46 26.81
CA SER A 12 5.93 16.57 25.40
C SER A 12 7.04 17.02 24.45
N LYS A 13 7.96 17.87 24.93
CA LYS A 13 9.06 18.39 24.09
C LYS A 13 10.19 17.38 23.86
N LEU A 14 10.39 16.40 24.74
CA LEU A 14 11.45 15.37 24.59
C LEU A 14 11.03 14.18 23.68
N THR A 15 9.74 13.89 23.56
CA THR A 15 9.22 12.86 22.63
C THR A 15 9.27 13.30 21.17
N SER A 16 9.40 14.61 20.91
CA SER A 16 9.53 15.20 19.58
C SER A 16 10.90 14.94 18.91
N TRP A 17 11.83 14.26 19.59
CA TRP A 17 13.23 14.21 19.16
C TRP A 17 13.51 13.06 18.18
N LEU A 18 12.54 12.16 18.01
CA LEU A 18 12.59 11.07 17.03
C LEU A 18 11.69 11.32 15.82
N THR A 19 10.82 12.31 15.86
CA THR A 19 9.94 12.67 14.75
C THR A 19 10.67 13.60 13.80
N THR A 20 11.54 13.04 12.96
CA THR A 20 11.93 13.69 11.71
C THR A 20 10.71 13.75 10.79
N ASN A 21 10.48 14.94 10.21
CA ASN A 21 9.47 15.28 9.21
C ASN A 21 9.08 14.11 8.29
N ASP A 22 7.79 13.75 8.34
CA ASP A 22 7.07 13.06 7.29
C ASP A 22 5.68 13.73 7.22
N GLU A 23 5.68 15.02 6.90
CA GLU A 23 4.48 15.78 6.53
C GLU A 23 4.72 16.39 5.15
N ASP A 24 4.55 15.58 4.09
CA ASP A 24 3.87 16.01 2.87
C ASP A 24 3.46 14.79 2.02
N GLU A 25 2.40 14.10 2.43
CA GLU A 25 1.53 13.41 1.46
C GLU A 25 0.11 13.36 2.01
N SER A 26 -0.65 14.40 1.66
CA SER A 26 -2.09 14.50 1.97
C SER A 26 -2.84 13.32 1.33
N PRO A 27 -3.60 12.50 2.08
CA PRO A 27 -4.50 11.55 1.45
C PRO A 27 -5.71 12.30 0.89
N ALA A 28 -5.88 12.25 -0.43
CA ALA A 28 -7.07 12.72 -1.11
C ALA A 28 -8.32 12.09 -0.47
N ARG A 29 -9.20 12.96 0.03
CA ARG A 29 -10.52 12.65 0.57
C ARG A 29 -11.38 12.05 -0.55
N VAL A 30 -11.58 10.73 -0.53
CA VAL A 30 -12.52 10.05 -1.43
C VAL A 30 -13.91 10.23 -0.85
N GLU A 31 -14.70 11.05 -1.53
CA GLU A 31 -16.11 11.29 -1.26
C GLU A 31 -16.91 10.01 -1.61
N ALA A 32 -17.68 9.51 -0.64
CA ALA A 32 -18.55 8.36 -0.80
C ALA A 32 -19.78 8.78 -1.62
N VAL A 33 -20.02 8.11 -2.75
CA VAL A 33 -21.28 8.19 -3.48
C VAL A 33 -21.88 6.78 -3.54
N GLU A 34 -23.05 6.66 -2.91
CA GLU A 34 -23.93 5.49 -2.82
C GLU A 34 -24.73 5.28 -4.14
N PRO A 35 -25.16 4.05 -4.50
CA PRO A 35 -25.61 3.73 -5.87
C PRO A 35 -27.15 3.70 -6.13
N GLU A 36 -27.50 3.98 -7.40
CA GLU A 36 -28.67 3.57 -8.24
C GLU A 36 -30.09 4.17 -8.02
N PRO A 37 -31.03 4.19 -9.03
CA PRO A 37 -31.20 3.22 -10.13
C PRO A 37 -31.57 3.71 -11.58
N ALA A 38 -31.50 2.71 -12.49
CA ALA A 38 -31.79 2.57 -13.94
C ALA A 38 -32.95 3.29 -14.67
N VAL A 39 -32.75 3.53 -15.99
CA VAL A 39 -33.65 3.12 -17.11
C VAL A 39 -32.89 3.11 -18.48
N PRO A 40 -33.37 2.40 -19.53
CA PRO A 40 -32.55 1.68 -20.51
C PRO A 40 -32.59 2.27 -21.93
N SER A 41 -31.61 1.94 -22.79
CA SER A 41 -31.85 1.82 -24.23
C SER A 41 -30.73 1.14 -25.04
N ARG A 42 -31.15 0.02 -25.65
CA ARG A 42 -31.00 -0.36 -27.07
C ARG A 42 -29.62 -0.80 -27.60
N ALA A 43 -29.57 -2.12 -27.80
CA ALA A 43 -28.82 -2.92 -28.77
C ALA A 43 -27.88 -2.21 -29.78
N SER A 44 -26.63 -2.68 -29.80
CA SER A 44 -25.89 -2.88 -31.04
C SER A 44 -24.96 -4.07 -30.91
N VAL A 45 -25.17 -5.02 -31.82
CA VAL A 45 -24.40 -6.24 -32.05
C VAL A 45 -23.02 -5.84 -32.55
N VAL A 46 -21.96 -6.25 -31.85
CA VAL A 46 -20.61 -6.32 -32.42
C VAL A 46 -19.94 -7.62 -31.95
N ARG A 47 -19.38 -8.33 -32.92
CA ARG A 47 -18.67 -9.62 -32.87
C ARG A 47 -17.72 -9.78 -31.67
N PRO A 48 -17.51 -11.01 -31.16
CA PRO A 48 -16.48 -11.27 -30.17
C PRO A 48 -15.09 -11.16 -30.83
N THR A 49 -14.39 -10.07 -30.56
CA THR A 49 -12.95 -9.98 -30.76
C THR A 49 -12.29 -10.87 -29.71
N THR A 50 -11.51 -11.84 -30.17
CA THR A 50 -10.64 -12.69 -29.35
C THR A 50 -9.71 -11.79 -28.51
N LEU A 51 -10.01 -11.67 -27.22
CA LEU A 51 -9.11 -11.08 -26.23
C LEU A 51 -7.95 -12.07 -26.02
N SER A 52 -6.87 -11.85 -26.78
CA SER A 52 -5.58 -12.48 -26.49
C SER A 52 -5.12 -11.98 -25.12
N LEU A 53 -5.33 -12.80 -24.09
CA LEU A 53 -4.72 -12.62 -22.77
C LEU A 53 -3.23 -12.93 -22.92
N GLY A 54 -2.48 -11.94 -23.40
CA GLY A 54 -1.02 -11.97 -23.42
C GLY A 54 -0.52 -12.23 -22.01
N GLY A 55 0.23 -13.33 -21.85
CA GLY A 55 0.88 -13.71 -20.60
C GLY A 55 1.89 -12.67 -20.16
N MET A 56 1.45 -11.68 -19.40
CA MET A 56 2.33 -10.80 -18.65
C MET A 56 2.63 -11.49 -17.32
N SER A 57 3.65 -12.35 -17.34
CA SER A 57 4.33 -12.74 -16.10
C SER A 57 4.95 -11.47 -15.50
N PRO A 58 4.63 -11.09 -14.25
CA PRO A 58 5.17 -9.88 -13.67
C PRO A 58 6.69 -10.02 -13.56
N ALA A 59 7.42 -9.05 -14.12
CA ALA A 59 8.88 -9.00 -14.01
C ALA A 59 9.29 -8.97 -12.52
N PRO A 60 10.31 -9.74 -12.11
CA PRO A 60 10.77 -9.74 -10.73
C PRO A 60 11.32 -8.34 -10.39
N VAL A 61 10.70 -7.69 -9.40
CA VAL A 61 11.17 -6.41 -8.89
C VAL A 61 12.47 -6.66 -8.13
N ALA A 62 13.57 -6.07 -8.59
CA ALA A 62 14.86 -6.16 -7.89
C ALA A 62 14.72 -5.52 -6.51
N MET A 63 14.87 -6.31 -5.45
CA MET A 63 14.90 -5.76 -4.10
C MET A 63 16.20 -4.96 -3.90
N PRO A 64 16.13 -3.73 -3.37
CA PRO A 64 17.33 -2.96 -3.07
C PRO A 64 18.18 -3.74 -2.04
N SER A 65 19.45 -3.94 -2.38
CA SER A 65 20.45 -4.53 -1.49
C SER A 65 20.70 -3.57 -0.33
N PHE A 66 20.26 -3.95 0.87
CA PHE A 66 20.56 -3.22 2.10
C PHE A 66 21.96 -3.64 2.56
N THR A 67 22.95 -2.78 2.32
CA THR A 67 24.21 -2.85 3.07
C THR A 67 24.02 -2.10 4.38
N PRO A 68 24.27 -2.74 5.55
CA PRO A 68 24.19 -2.03 6.83
C PRO A 68 25.30 -0.98 6.88
N THR A 69 24.91 0.29 6.85
CA THR A 69 25.81 1.42 7.08
C THR A 69 26.35 1.32 8.50
N MET A 70 27.67 1.24 8.63
CA MET A 70 28.36 1.28 9.92
C MET A 70 28.01 2.58 10.65
N THR A 71 27.66 2.48 11.93
CA THR A 71 27.39 3.61 12.82
C THR A 71 28.59 4.55 12.86
N THR A 72 28.46 5.74 12.29
CA THR A 72 29.45 6.80 12.46
C THR A 72 29.39 7.30 13.91
N THR A 73 30.55 7.47 14.55
CA THR A 73 30.67 7.99 15.92
C THR A 73 30.82 9.51 15.95
N GLU A 74 30.42 10.18 14.87
CA GLU A 74 30.44 11.63 14.81
C GLU A 74 29.37 12.20 15.75
N ILE A 75 29.75 13.25 16.49
CA ILE A 75 28.84 13.96 17.37
C ILE A 75 27.84 14.71 16.50
N ASP A 76 26.59 14.23 16.50
CA ASP A 76 25.50 14.89 15.82
C ASP A 76 25.32 16.33 16.39
N PRO A 77 25.42 17.38 15.55
CA PRO A 77 25.38 18.75 16.02
C PRO A 77 24.01 19.14 16.58
N GLU A 78 22.93 18.53 16.09
CA GLU A 78 21.57 18.72 16.60
C GLU A 78 21.43 18.08 17.98
N MET A 79 21.91 16.84 18.14
CA MET A 79 21.90 16.12 19.42
C MET A 79 22.74 16.86 20.48
N ARG A 80 23.87 17.43 20.09
CA ARG A 80 24.69 18.28 20.97
C ARG A 80 23.95 19.53 21.41
N ALA A 81 23.32 20.27 20.49
CA ALA A 81 22.56 21.49 20.82
C ALA A 81 21.41 21.21 21.79
N LYS A 82 20.77 20.06 21.59
CA LYS A 82 19.71 19.50 22.40
C LYS A 82 20.16 19.15 23.82
N LEU A 83 21.29 18.47 23.99
CA LEU A 83 21.89 18.20 25.31
C LEU A 83 22.39 19.49 25.99
N GLN A 84 22.91 20.44 25.22
CA GLN A 84 23.29 21.76 25.71
C GLN A 84 22.08 22.50 26.31
N ALA A 85 20.92 22.44 25.65
CA ALA A 85 19.69 23.04 26.17
C ALA A 85 19.20 22.40 27.49
N VAL A 86 19.46 21.10 27.71
CA VAL A 86 19.20 20.44 29.00
C VAL A 86 20.13 20.98 30.08
N ALA A 87 21.41 21.16 29.78
CA ALA A 87 22.38 21.74 30.70
C ALA A 87 22.06 23.21 31.04
N ASP A 88 21.70 24.01 30.03
CA ASP A 88 21.38 25.43 30.18
C ASP A 88 20.03 25.65 30.89
N GLY A 89 19.12 24.67 30.83
CA GLY A 89 17.80 24.69 31.47
C GLY A 89 17.81 24.31 32.95
N ALA A 90 18.94 23.84 33.50
CA ALA A 90 19.06 23.50 34.91
C ALA A 90 18.99 24.78 35.79
N ASP A 91 18.20 24.75 36.87
CA ASP A 91 18.04 25.90 37.78
C ASP A 91 19.27 26.09 38.68
N GLN A 92 20.40 26.49 38.07
CA GLN A 92 21.72 26.57 38.72
C GLN A 92 22.39 27.92 38.52
N LYS A 93 21.70 28.96 39.02
CA LYS A 93 22.13 30.37 38.96
C LYS A 93 23.56 30.58 39.48
N SER A 94 23.96 29.87 40.53
CA SER A 94 25.30 30.01 41.12
C SER A 94 26.42 29.52 40.18
N PHE A 95 26.18 28.43 39.45
CA PHE A 95 27.14 27.90 38.47
C PHE A 95 27.19 28.79 37.22
N THR A 96 26.04 29.25 36.72
CA THR A 96 25.99 30.17 35.56
C THR A 96 26.68 31.50 35.86
N GLN A 97 26.47 32.08 37.03
CA GLN A 97 27.13 33.32 37.46
C GLN A 97 28.64 33.11 37.63
N PHE A 98 29.05 31.97 38.19
CA PHE A 98 30.47 31.61 38.27
C PHE A 98 31.11 31.45 36.89
N MET A 99 30.43 30.82 35.93
CA MET A 99 30.91 30.68 34.55
C MET A 99 31.03 32.04 33.83
N ALA A 100 30.10 32.96 34.05
CA ALA A 100 30.18 34.32 33.52
C ALA A 100 31.37 35.11 34.11
N LEU A 101 31.60 34.98 35.43
CA LEU A 101 32.79 35.52 36.10
C LEU A 101 34.08 34.90 35.53
N LEU A 102 34.09 33.59 35.34
CA LEU A 102 35.24 32.87 34.80
C LEU A 102 35.55 33.28 33.36
N GLN A 103 34.53 33.51 32.54
CA GLN A 103 34.69 34.01 31.17
C GLN A 103 35.26 35.44 31.15
N ASN A 104 34.81 36.30 32.05
CA ASN A 104 35.34 37.66 32.22
C ASN A 104 36.79 37.65 32.76
N MET A 105 37.15 36.69 33.62
CA MET A 105 38.53 36.55 34.10
C MET A 105 39.44 35.91 33.03
N ARG A 106 38.92 35.03 32.18
CA ARG A 106 39.68 34.41 31.08
C ARG A 106 40.18 35.43 30.06
N SER A 107 39.43 36.51 29.82
CA SER A 107 39.88 37.60 28.94
C SER A 107 40.96 38.48 29.58
N GLN A 108 41.10 38.46 30.91
CA GLN A 108 42.07 39.28 31.66
C GLN A 108 43.36 38.52 32.01
N PHE A 109 43.27 37.22 32.28
CA PHE A 109 44.39 36.39 32.77
C PHE A 109 44.97 35.43 31.70
N GLY A 110 44.43 35.41 30.48
CA GLY A 110 44.97 34.62 29.37
C GLY A 110 44.91 33.09 29.61
N HIS A 111 45.90 32.34 29.09
CA HIS A 111 45.94 30.87 29.09
C HIS A 111 46.27 30.22 30.47
N ASP A 112 46.49 31.00 31.53
CA ASP A 112 46.71 30.42 32.87
C ASP A 112 45.36 30.10 33.53
N GLU A 113 44.87 28.89 33.30
CA GLU A 113 43.59 28.41 33.84
C GLU A 113 43.57 28.41 35.37
N SER A 114 44.67 28.04 36.03
CA SER A 114 44.71 27.95 37.50
C SER A 114 44.52 29.33 38.14
N SER A 115 45.18 30.34 37.59
CA SER A 115 45.04 31.73 38.05
C SER A 115 43.67 32.31 37.69
N CYS A 116 43.12 32.01 36.50
CA CYS A 116 41.75 32.38 36.12
C CYS A 116 40.71 31.82 37.10
N TYR A 117 40.78 30.54 37.43
CA TYR A 117 39.85 29.88 38.34
C TYR A 117 39.97 30.44 39.77
N LYS A 118 41.19 30.68 40.27
CA LYS A 118 41.41 31.31 41.57
C LYS A 118 40.86 32.74 41.62
N ALA A 119 41.08 33.53 40.56
CA ALA A 119 40.56 34.89 40.44
C ALA A 119 39.04 34.91 40.36
N ALA A 120 38.43 34.01 39.57
CA ALA A 120 36.98 33.88 39.45
C ALA A 120 36.32 33.44 40.76
N LEU A 121 36.96 32.54 41.52
CA LEU A 121 36.47 32.14 42.86
C LEU A 121 36.63 33.27 43.88
N ALA A 122 37.75 34.01 43.85
CA ALA A 122 37.96 35.16 44.72
C ALA A 122 36.95 36.28 44.44
N ALA A 123 36.70 36.58 43.16
CA ALA A 123 35.67 37.53 42.74
C ALA A 123 34.25 37.03 43.09
N GLY A 124 33.98 35.74 42.89
CA GLY A 124 32.70 35.11 43.22
C GLY A 124 32.33 35.22 44.70
N ARG A 125 33.32 35.21 45.61
CA ARG A 125 33.09 35.45 47.05
C ARG A 125 32.49 36.84 47.33
N ALA A 126 32.82 37.86 46.54
CA ALA A 126 32.22 39.19 46.66
C ALA A 126 30.73 39.22 46.22
N PHE A 127 30.30 38.21 45.44
CA PHE A 127 28.92 38.02 44.99
C PHE A 127 28.17 36.92 45.77
N ASN A 128 28.67 36.53 46.96
CA ASN A 128 28.12 35.44 47.77
C ASN A 128 28.09 34.06 47.07
N LEU A 129 28.95 33.81 46.09
CA LEU A 129 29.08 32.51 45.45
C LEU A 129 30.10 31.66 46.22
N SER A 130 29.63 30.71 47.03
CA SER A 130 30.51 29.76 47.69
C SER A 130 30.97 28.66 46.71
N PRO A 131 32.21 28.15 46.83
CA PRO A 131 32.67 27.01 46.03
C PRO A 131 31.77 25.77 46.18
N THR A 132 31.16 25.60 47.36
CA THR A 132 30.18 24.54 47.65
C THR A 132 28.88 24.70 46.85
N GLU A 133 28.38 25.92 46.66
CA GLU A 133 27.17 26.16 45.85
C GLU A 133 27.44 26.01 44.36
N VAL A 134 28.61 26.46 43.88
CA VAL A 134 29.03 26.24 42.48
C VAL A 134 29.16 24.74 42.20
N ARG A 135 29.76 23.97 43.11
CA ARG A 135 29.86 22.51 42.99
C ARG A 135 28.49 21.84 43.01
N ARG A 136 27.62 22.23 43.93
CA ARG A 136 26.24 21.73 44.00
C ARG A 136 25.47 22.01 42.71
N GLY A 137 25.72 23.16 42.07
CA GLY A 137 25.09 23.47 40.79
C GLY A 137 25.63 22.66 39.62
N LEU A 138 26.93 22.41 39.58
CA LEU A 138 27.50 21.46 38.63
C LEU A 138 26.93 20.05 38.82
N ASP A 139 26.79 19.58 40.06
CA ASP A 139 26.21 18.26 40.37
C ASP A 139 24.76 18.15 39.87
N VAL A 140 23.99 19.22 39.91
CA VAL A 140 22.62 19.22 39.38
C VAL A 140 22.59 19.17 37.85
N ILE A 141 23.46 19.93 37.16
CA ILE A 141 23.58 19.85 35.69
C ILE A 141 23.97 18.43 35.26
N LEU A 142 24.96 17.84 35.92
CA LEU A 142 25.40 16.47 35.64
C LEU A 142 24.26 15.47 35.90
N ARG A 143 23.53 15.62 37.00
CA ARG A 143 22.37 14.79 37.31
C ARG A 143 21.24 14.91 36.28
N ASP A 144 21.01 16.10 35.73
CA ASP A 144 19.97 16.31 34.72
C ASP A 144 20.38 15.72 33.36
N LEU A 145 21.67 15.81 33.01
CA LEU A 145 22.25 15.11 31.85
C LEU A 145 22.18 13.59 32.01
N ASP A 146 22.49 13.04 33.18
CA ASP A 146 22.36 11.60 33.47
C ASP A 146 20.91 11.12 33.36
N GLN A 147 19.96 11.95 33.80
CA GLN A 147 18.53 11.65 33.62
C GLN A 147 18.12 11.68 32.14
N ALA A 148 18.66 12.61 31.36
CA ALA A 148 18.43 12.67 29.93
C ALA A 148 18.99 11.44 29.20
N ASP A 149 20.22 11.00 29.53
CA ASP A 149 20.81 9.76 28.99
C ASP A 149 19.96 8.53 29.30
N LYS A 150 19.53 8.37 30.56
CA LYS A 150 18.65 7.25 30.96
C LYS A 150 17.34 7.24 30.17
N ARG A 151 16.66 8.39 30.09
CA ARG A 151 15.40 8.51 29.33
C ARG A 151 15.60 8.20 27.85
N PHE A 152 16.71 8.65 27.27
CA PHE A 152 17.04 8.34 25.88
C PHE A 152 17.24 6.84 25.68
N ARG A 153 18.07 6.20 26.51
CA ARG A 153 18.32 4.75 26.45
C ARG A 153 17.06 3.91 26.63
N ASP A 154 16.15 4.33 27.51
CA ASP A 154 14.87 3.65 27.72
C ASP A 154 13.90 3.82 26.53
N ALA A 155 13.96 4.96 25.83
CA ALA A 155 13.09 5.26 24.70
C ALA A 155 13.54 4.59 23.39
N VAL A 156 14.84 4.38 23.18
CA VAL A 156 15.39 3.73 21.97
C VAL A 156 14.73 2.38 21.66
N PRO A 157 14.67 1.40 22.57
CA PRO A 157 14.07 0.10 22.26
C PRO A 157 12.57 0.22 21.94
N GLN A 158 11.85 1.13 22.59
CA GLN A 158 10.43 1.38 22.30
C GLN A 158 10.23 1.96 20.90
N GLN A 159 11.11 2.87 20.47
CA GLN A 159 11.06 3.48 19.14
C GLN A 159 11.47 2.50 18.04
N ILE A 160 12.45 1.65 18.29
CA ILE A 160 12.80 0.54 17.39
C ILE A 160 11.60 -0.39 17.26
N ALA A 161 11.00 -0.83 18.38
CA ALA A 161 9.86 -1.71 18.36
C ALA A 161 8.65 -1.10 17.64
N SER A 162 8.34 0.18 17.87
CA SER A 162 7.21 0.83 17.22
C SER A 162 7.43 1.03 15.72
N ARG A 163 8.61 1.51 15.29
CA ARG A 163 8.87 1.82 13.87
C ARG A 163 9.23 0.60 13.05
N VAL A 164 10.16 -0.22 13.55
CA VAL A 164 10.62 -1.42 12.85
C VAL A 164 9.57 -2.52 12.99
N GLY A 165 8.99 -2.70 14.17
CA GLY A 165 7.94 -3.70 14.39
C GLY A 165 6.68 -3.44 13.56
N ALA A 166 6.20 -2.19 13.47
CA ALA A 166 5.06 -1.86 12.61
C ALA A 166 5.35 -2.12 11.12
N ARG A 167 6.56 -1.78 10.64
CA ARG A 167 6.99 -2.10 9.28
C ARG A 167 7.07 -3.60 9.04
N GLN A 168 7.58 -4.36 9.99
CA GLN A 168 7.64 -5.83 9.89
C GLN A 168 6.24 -6.47 9.84
N GLN A 169 5.30 -5.97 10.65
CA GLN A 169 3.90 -6.41 10.60
C GLN A 169 3.27 -6.10 9.24
N ARG A 170 3.48 -4.89 8.69
CA ARG A 170 2.99 -4.52 7.36
C ARG A 170 3.57 -5.41 6.27
N ILE A 171 4.86 -5.74 6.33
CA ILE A 171 5.50 -6.69 5.40
C ILE A 171 4.82 -8.07 5.48
N ASN A 172 4.56 -8.57 6.70
CA ASN A 172 3.93 -9.87 6.87
C ASN A 172 2.49 -9.88 6.33
N GLN A 173 1.71 -8.81 6.56
CA GLN A 173 0.38 -8.66 5.99
C GLN A 173 0.41 -8.63 4.46
N LEU A 174 1.32 -7.85 3.86
CA LEU A 174 1.48 -7.81 2.40
C LEU A 174 1.85 -9.18 1.81
N ARG A 175 2.72 -9.94 2.49
CA ARG A 175 3.07 -11.31 2.08
C ARG A 175 1.87 -12.26 2.10
N GLN A 176 1.04 -12.20 3.15
CA GLN A 176 -0.17 -13.02 3.23
C GLN A 176 -1.21 -12.64 2.17
N THR A 177 -1.39 -11.35 1.90
CA THR A 177 -2.27 -10.88 0.83
C THR A 177 -1.75 -11.35 -0.54
N ALA A 178 -0.43 -11.25 -0.77
CA ALA A 178 0.17 -11.69 -2.02
C ALA A 178 0.02 -13.21 -2.24
N SER A 179 0.21 -14.04 -1.20
CA SER A 179 0.00 -15.48 -1.32
C SER A 179 -1.46 -15.84 -1.63
N SER A 180 -2.41 -15.19 -0.94
CA SER A 180 -3.85 -15.37 -1.21
C SER A 180 -4.21 -15.01 -2.66
N LYS A 181 -3.69 -13.87 -3.16
CA LYS A 181 -3.91 -13.45 -4.55
C LYS A 181 -3.29 -14.40 -5.58
N LEU A 182 -2.15 -15.00 -5.27
CA LEU A 182 -1.54 -16.03 -6.14
C LEU A 182 -2.38 -17.31 -6.19
N GLU A 183 -2.96 -17.74 -5.07
CA GLU A 183 -3.88 -18.89 -5.04
C GLU A 183 -5.17 -18.61 -5.83
N GLU A 184 -5.75 -17.41 -5.69
CA GLU A 184 -6.90 -16.98 -6.48
C GLU A 184 -6.57 -16.97 -7.99
N ALA A 185 -5.40 -16.47 -8.38
CA ALA A 185 -4.95 -16.45 -9.77
C ALA A 185 -4.79 -17.87 -10.34
N ALA A 186 -4.29 -18.82 -9.54
CA ALA A 186 -4.19 -20.22 -9.96
C ALA A 186 -5.58 -20.84 -10.20
N ARG A 187 -6.54 -20.61 -9.30
CA ARG A 187 -7.93 -21.08 -9.45
C ARG A 187 -8.61 -20.49 -10.68
N LEU A 188 -8.42 -19.19 -10.93
CA LEU A 188 -8.97 -18.53 -12.12
C LEU A 188 -8.38 -19.11 -13.41
N LYS A 189 -7.09 -19.45 -13.41
CA LYS A 189 -6.44 -20.11 -14.56
C LYS A 189 -7.02 -21.50 -14.84
N GLU A 190 -7.30 -22.28 -13.80
CA GLU A 190 -7.98 -23.57 -13.95
C GLU A 190 -9.43 -23.43 -14.41
N ALA A 191 -10.16 -22.41 -13.93
CA ALA A 191 -11.52 -22.14 -14.39
C ALA A 191 -11.54 -21.73 -15.88
N ALA A 192 -10.59 -20.89 -16.30
CA ALA A 192 -10.44 -20.48 -17.70
C ALA A 192 -10.18 -21.68 -18.63
N SER A 193 -9.29 -22.60 -18.25
CA SER A 193 -9.00 -23.78 -19.09
C SER A 193 -10.20 -24.74 -19.20
N ARG A 194 -11.02 -24.86 -18.14
CA ARG A 194 -12.28 -25.63 -18.20
C ARG A 194 -13.27 -25.00 -19.16
N LEU A 195 -13.45 -23.68 -19.10
CA LEU A 195 -14.35 -22.97 -20.01
C LEU A 195 -13.88 -23.07 -21.47
N GLU A 196 -12.57 -23.00 -21.74
CA GLU A 196 -12.04 -23.23 -23.09
C GLU A 196 -12.36 -24.63 -23.63
N ALA A 197 -12.28 -25.67 -22.78
CA ALA A 197 -12.66 -27.02 -23.15
C ALA A 197 -14.17 -27.14 -23.44
N GLU A 198 -15.01 -26.54 -22.61
CA GLU A 198 -16.47 -26.51 -22.81
C GLU A 198 -16.85 -25.79 -24.10
N ILE A 199 -16.22 -24.64 -24.41
CA ILE A 199 -16.43 -23.91 -25.67
C ILE A 199 -16.05 -24.78 -26.87
N SER A 200 -14.94 -25.52 -26.80
CA SER A 200 -14.54 -26.41 -27.89
C SER A 200 -15.52 -27.58 -28.10
N GLU A 201 -16.07 -28.15 -27.03
CA GLU A 201 -17.07 -29.21 -27.11
C GLU A 201 -18.42 -28.70 -27.63
N LEU A 202 -18.84 -27.50 -27.19
CA LEU A 202 -20.01 -26.81 -27.74
C LEU A 202 -19.87 -26.56 -29.24
N ALA A 203 -18.72 -26.06 -29.70
CA ALA A 203 -18.48 -25.83 -31.12
C ALA A 203 -18.53 -27.13 -31.96
N ARG A 204 -18.04 -28.25 -31.42
CA ARG A 204 -18.16 -29.57 -32.06
C ARG A 204 -19.62 -30.02 -32.15
N THR A 205 -20.36 -29.84 -31.07
CA THR A 205 -21.78 -30.22 -31.00
C THR A 205 -22.60 -29.38 -31.96
N GLU A 206 -22.39 -28.06 -32.00
CA GLU A 206 -23.03 -27.15 -32.94
C GLU A 206 -22.77 -27.56 -34.40
N GLN A 207 -21.53 -27.92 -34.73
CA GLN A 207 -21.18 -28.41 -36.07
C GLN A 207 -21.89 -29.74 -36.41
N ALA A 208 -21.97 -30.66 -35.45
CA ALA A 208 -22.64 -31.95 -35.64
C ALA A 208 -24.16 -31.76 -35.86
N GLU A 209 -24.81 -30.96 -35.01
CA GLU A 209 -26.25 -30.65 -35.14
C GLU A 209 -26.55 -29.91 -36.45
N THR A 210 -25.72 -28.93 -36.83
CA THR A 210 -25.87 -28.23 -38.12
C THR A 210 -25.80 -29.20 -39.30
N SER A 211 -24.88 -30.18 -39.24
CA SER A 211 -24.76 -31.20 -40.29
C SER A 211 -25.97 -32.15 -40.30
N ALA A 212 -26.48 -32.53 -39.14
CA ALA A 212 -27.66 -33.38 -39.00
C ALA A 212 -28.92 -32.67 -39.53
N MET A 213 -29.12 -31.41 -39.17
CA MET A 213 -30.22 -30.58 -39.67
C MET A 213 -30.21 -30.48 -41.21
N ALA A 214 -29.03 -30.28 -41.82
CA ALA A 214 -28.92 -30.23 -43.28
C ALA A 214 -29.26 -31.58 -43.94
N GLN A 215 -28.90 -32.70 -43.30
CA GLN A 215 -29.22 -34.03 -43.79
C GLN A 215 -30.71 -34.35 -43.66
N ASP A 216 -31.33 -33.99 -42.54
CA ASP A 216 -32.76 -34.14 -42.30
C ASP A 216 -33.57 -33.28 -43.27
N GLU A 217 -33.18 -32.03 -43.49
CA GLU A 217 -33.84 -31.16 -44.48
C GLU A 217 -33.78 -31.76 -45.88
N LYS A 218 -32.63 -32.29 -46.29
CA LYS A 218 -32.48 -32.98 -47.58
C LYS A 218 -33.40 -34.21 -47.66
N SER A 219 -33.42 -35.03 -46.61
CA SER A 219 -34.26 -36.24 -46.54
C SER A 219 -35.75 -35.91 -46.69
N VAL A 220 -36.21 -34.86 -46.00
CA VAL A 220 -37.60 -34.40 -46.09
C VAL A 220 -37.94 -33.88 -47.49
N ARG A 221 -37.05 -33.08 -48.10
CA ARG A 221 -37.24 -32.60 -49.48
C ARG A 221 -37.28 -33.75 -50.48
N ASP A 222 -36.39 -34.72 -50.36
CA ASP A 222 -36.36 -35.90 -51.22
C ASP A 222 -37.63 -36.75 -51.05
N ALA A 223 -38.12 -36.92 -49.82
CA ALA A 223 -39.38 -37.62 -49.55
C ALA A 223 -40.58 -36.88 -50.16
N ALA A 224 -40.64 -35.55 -50.03
CA ALA A 224 -41.68 -34.72 -50.63
C ALA A 224 -41.67 -34.81 -52.17
N ALA A 225 -40.48 -34.76 -52.80
CA ALA A 225 -40.33 -34.92 -54.23
C ALA A 225 -40.80 -36.30 -54.72
N LYS A 226 -40.38 -37.37 -54.02
CA LYS A 226 -40.84 -38.74 -54.30
C LYS A 226 -42.34 -38.90 -54.15
N PHE A 227 -42.94 -38.30 -53.12
CA PHE A 227 -44.37 -38.33 -52.90
C PHE A 227 -45.14 -37.62 -54.03
N THR A 228 -44.70 -36.42 -54.43
CA THR A 228 -45.31 -35.68 -55.54
C THR A 228 -45.23 -36.48 -56.84
N ALA A 229 -44.05 -37.04 -57.17
CA ALA A 229 -43.86 -37.87 -58.36
C ALA A 229 -44.74 -39.13 -58.33
N ALA A 230 -44.84 -39.81 -57.18
CA ALA A 230 -45.72 -40.96 -57.03
C ALA A 230 -47.20 -40.59 -57.20
N MET A 231 -47.62 -39.44 -56.64
CA MET A 231 -48.99 -38.96 -56.77
C MET A 231 -49.34 -38.59 -58.21
N GLU A 232 -48.43 -37.94 -58.95
CA GLU A 232 -48.61 -37.68 -60.38
C GLU A 232 -48.70 -38.98 -61.19
N ALA A 233 -47.82 -39.95 -60.92
CA ALA A 233 -47.86 -41.26 -61.57
C ALA A 233 -49.17 -42.02 -61.31
N VAL A 234 -49.71 -41.94 -60.09
CA VAL A 234 -51.01 -42.53 -59.74
C VAL A 234 -52.17 -41.78 -60.40
N LYS A 235 -52.12 -40.45 -60.47
CA LYS A 235 -53.18 -39.63 -61.10
C LYS A 235 -53.23 -39.76 -62.61
N ALA A 236 -52.08 -39.90 -63.28
CA ALA A 236 -51.95 -39.97 -64.73
C ALA A 236 -52.92 -40.95 -65.41
N PRO A 237 -53.06 -42.23 -64.99
CA PRO A 237 -54.01 -43.15 -65.61
C PRO A 237 -55.47 -42.74 -65.42
N TYR A 238 -55.86 -42.22 -64.24
CA TYR A 238 -57.24 -41.76 -64.02
C TYR A 238 -57.59 -40.52 -64.84
N ILE A 239 -56.62 -39.59 -65.01
CA ILE A 239 -56.79 -38.43 -65.88
C ILE A 239 -56.94 -38.87 -67.34
N ALA A 240 -56.11 -39.81 -67.80
CA ALA A 240 -56.21 -40.36 -69.15
C ALA A 240 -57.56 -41.06 -69.39
N GLU A 241 -58.05 -41.82 -68.41
CA GLU A 241 -59.36 -42.51 -68.51
C GLU A 241 -60.52 -41.51 -68.50
N LYS A 242 -60.44 -40.46 -67.68
CA LYS A 242 -61.42 -39.36 -67.69
C LYS A 242 -61.46 -38.66 -69.05
N GLN A 243 -60.30 -38.35 -69.64
CA GLN A 243 -60.23 -37.72 -70.96
C GLN A 243 -60.84 -38.60 -72.07
N LYS A 244 -60.64 -39.92 -72.02
CA LYS A 244 -61.32 -40.85 -72.94
C LYS A 244 -62.84 -40.75 -72.78
N LEU A 245 -63.35 -40.82 -71.54
CA LEU A 245 -64.77 -40.67 -71.24
C LEU A 245 -65.35 -39.36 -71.78
N ASP A 246 -64.67 -38.23 -71.54
CA ASP A 246 -65.08 -36.92 -72.04
C ASP A 246 -65.13 -36.89 -73.59
N SER A 247 -64.20 -37.57 -74.27
CA SER A 247 -64.18 -37.67 -75.74
C SER A 247 -65.32 -38.53 -76.32
N TYR A 248 -65.76 -39.57 -75.59
CA TYR A 248 -66.92 -40.37 -75.99
C TYR A 248 -68.25 -39.65 -75.73
N GLY A 249 -68.31 -38.78 -74.72
CA GLY A 249 -69.49 -37.98 -74.40
C GLY A 249 -69.80 -36.83 -75.37
N GLN A 250 -68.82 -36.36 -76.15
CA GLN A 250 -69.03 -35.31 -77.18
C GLN A 250 -69.56 -35.85 -78.52
N GLY A 251 -69.75 -37.16 -78.66
CA GLY A 251 -70.29 -37.82 -79.86
C GLY A 251 -71.78 -38.21 -79.78
N LEU A 252 -72.48 -37.82 -78.70
CA LEU A 252 -73.93 -37.92 -78.52
C LEU A 252 -74.56 -36.53 -78.58
#